data_AF-W2GTV7-F1
#
_entry.id   AF-W2GTV7-F1
#
_cell.length_a   1.000
_cell.length_b   1.000
_cell.length_c   1.000
_cell.angle_alpha   90.00
_cell.angle_beta   90.00
_cell.angle_gamma   90.00
#
_symmetry.space_group_name_H-M   'P 1'
#
loop_
_entity.id
_entity.type
_entity.pdbx_description
1 polymer ?
#
loop_
_entity_poly.entity_id
_entity_poly.type
_entity_poly.pdbx_seq_one_letter_code
_entity_poly.pdbx_strand_id
1 'polypeptide(L)'
;MRFVILPINIESSHWTLIVVAVHRHGTITVYMYDPLCTTGYRKRMEKIWTAKLLPYLRAWHSQWESQVARKEEHPFPADVDIEWLMSPMQPDGYSRRVMGAAMAYSFIYGGRGFTVDAITRDVVKVMRLRLLWVILCGSHVEPIEESLQIEAKRIGKQITAAFGKGSKKIWN
;
A
#
# COMPACT_ATOMS: atom_id res chain seq x y z
N MET A 1 10.72 -16.46 5.28
CA MET A 1 10.33 -15.10 5.70
C MET A 1 8.89 -14.93 5.26
N ARG A 2 8.01 -14.43 6.13
CA ARG A 2 6.62 -14.14 5.81
C ARG A 2 6.38 -12.64 5.94
N PHE A 3 5.38 -12.12 5.23
CA PHE A 3 5.11 -10.69 5.18
C PHE A 3 3.64 -10.39 5.48
N VAL A 4 3.39 -9.36 6.28
CA VAL A 4 2.11 -8.67 6.32
C VAL A 4 2.29 -7.33 5.61
N ILE A 5 1.48 -7.09 4.58
CA ILE A 5 1.56 -5.88 3.77
C ILE A 5 0.32 -5.03 4.04
N LEU A 6 0.52 -3.81 4.54
CA LEU A 6 -0.56 -2.87 4.81
C LEU A 6 -0.36 -1.58 3.99
N PRO A 7 -1.03 -1.41 2.85
CA PRO A 7 -1.14 -0.12 2.18
C PRO A 7 -2.09 0.79 2.97
N ILE A 8 -1.65 2.02 3.23
CA ILE A 8 -2.37 2.98 4.07
C ILE A 8 -2.64 4.26 3.29
N ASN A 9 -3.91 4.67 3.24
CA ASN A 9 -4.30 6.00 2.81
C ASN A 9 -4.41 6.92 4.03
N ILE A 10 -3.43 7.79 4.25
CA ILE A 10 -3.36 8.62 5.45
C ILE A 10 -4.30 9.83 5.35
N GLU A 11 -4.38 10.47 4.18
CA GLU A 11 -5.20 11.66 3.93
C GLU A 11 -5.17 12.02 2.44
N SER A 12 -6.27 12.52 1.86
CA SER A 12 -6.29 13.13 0.51
C SER A 12 -5.57 12.30 -0.57
N SER A 13 -5.82 10.99 -0.60
CA SER A 13 -5.17 10.03 -1.50
C SER A 13 -3.64 9.94 -1.33
N HIS A 14 -3.13 10.21 -0.13
CA HIS A 14 -1.73 9.99 0.22
C HIS A 14 -1.52 8.56 0.69
N TRP A 15 -1.01 7.74 -0.22
CA TRP A 15 -0.73 6.32 0.01
C TRP A 15 0.69 6.09 0.50
N THR A 16 0.79 5.32 1.57
CA THR A 16 2.03 4.86 2.20
C THR A 16 1.95 3.35 2.42
N LEU A 17 3.05 2.74 2.86
CA LEU A 17 3.13 1.31 3.06
C LEU A 17 3.76 0.98 4.41
N ILE A 18 3.15 0.04 5.14
CA ILE A 18 3.80 -0.67 6.24
C ILE A 18 3.98 -2.13 5.80
N VAL A 19 5.21 -2.64 5.92
CA VAL A 19 5.55 -4.04 5.68
C VAL A 19 6.06 -4.63 6.98
N VAL A 20 5.39 -5.67 7.49
CA VAL A 20 5.86 -6.42 8.65
C VAL A 20 6.51 -7.70 8.16
N ALA A 21 7.82 -7.82 8.38
CA ALA A 21 8.59 -9.01 8.07
C ALA A 21 8.67 -9.91 9.29
N VAL A 22 8.24 -11.17 9.13
CA VAL A 22 8.38 -12.23 10.13
C VAL A 22 9.49 -13.17 9.70
N HIS A 23 10.57 -13.19 10.47
CA HIS A 23 11.76 -14.00 10.21
C HIS A 23 11.61 -15.43 10.75
N ARG A 24 12.57 -16.31 10.43
CA ARG A 24 12.48 -17.75 10.75
C ARG A 24 12.43 -18.05 12.26
N HIS A 25 12.97 -17.18 13.10
CA HIS A 25 13.03 -17.35 14.56
C HIS A 25 12.01 -16.49 15.31
N GLY A 26 10.93 -16.08 14.65
CA GLY A 26 9.89 -15.24 15.25
C GLY A 26 10.26 -13.77 15.45
N THR A 27 11.47 -13.34 15.09
CA THR A 27 11.82 -11.92 15.10
C THR A 27 10.98 -11.16 14.07
N ILE A 28 10.57 -9.95 14.44
CA ILE A 28 9.72 -9.09 13.62
C ILE A 28 10.47 -7.80 13.31
N THR A 29 10.50 -7.42 12.04
CA THR A 29 10.99 -6.10 11.59
C THR A 29 9.88 -5.41 10.81
N VAL A 30 9.66 -4.13 11.08
CA VAL A 30 8.63 -3.32 10.44
C VAL A 30 9.31 -2.30 9.53
N TYR A 31 8.94 -2.30 8.26
CA TYR A 31 9.40 -1.32 7.30
C TYR A 31 8.30 -0.31 7.03
N MET A 32 8.59 0.96 7.22
CA MET A 32 7.68 2.07 6.92
C MET A 32 8.18 2.81 5.68
N TYR A 33 7.29 3.02 4.72
CA TYR A 33 7.62 3.66 3.46
C TYR A 33 6.60 4.74 3.08
N ASP A 34 7.09 5.97 2.96
CA ASP A 34 6.39 7.11 2.37
C ASP A 34 7.13 7.53 1.09
N PRO A 35 6.52 7.38 -0.10
CA PRO A 35 7.12 7.82 -1.37
C PRO A 35 7.38 9.33 -1.50
N LEU A 36 6.86 10.17 -0.60
CA LEU A 36 7.21 11.60 -0.48
C LEU A 36 8.20 11.89 0.66
N CYS A 37 8.46 10.92 1.53
CA CYS A 37 9.38 11.02 2.67
C CYS A 37 9.10 12.20 3.63
N THR A 38 7.87 12.69 3.73
CA THR A 38 7.56 13.88 4.54
C THR A 38 7.46 13.55 6.03
N THR A 39 7.97 14.42 6.91
CA THR A 39 7.94 14.20 8.36
C THR A 39 6.53 14.14 8.96
N GLY A 40 5.57 14.88 8.39
CA GLY A 40 4.18 14.89 8.85
C GLY A 40 3.43 13.58 8.62
N TYR A 41 3.66 12.90 7.49
CA TYR A 41 3.07 11.58 7.25
C TYR A 41 3.72 10.50 8.11
N ARG A 42 5.01 10.61 8.45
CA ARG A 42 5.70 9.64 9.32
C ARG A 42 5.06 9.47 10.67
N LYS A 43 4.83 10.58 11.39
CA LYS A 43 4.16 10.56 12.70
C LYS A 43 2.79 9.90 12.66
N ARG A 44 2.06 10.06 11.54
CA ARG A 44 0.75 9.43 11.34
C ARG A 44 0.87 7.93 11.09
N MET A 45 1.86 7.49 10.30
CA MET A 45 2.13 6.06 10.11
C MET A 45 2.53 5.38 11.42
N GLU A 46 3.43 5.99 12.19
CA GLU A 46 3.82 5.50 13.52
C GLU A 46 2.60 5.39 14.45
N LYS A 47 1.71 6.39 14.43
CA LYS A 47 0.46 6.31 15.19
C LYS A 47 -0.42 5.15 14.74
N ILE A 48 -0.55 4.91 13.43
CA ILE A 48 -1.33 3.78 12.90
C ILE A 48 -0.70 2.44 13.29
N TRP A 49 0.62 2.34 13.24
CA TRP A 49 1.35 1.17 13.72
C TRP A 49 1.08 0.91 15.20
N THR A 50 1.41 1.87 16.08
CA THR A 50 1.33 1.70 17.53
C THR A 50 -0.09 1.56 18.05
N ALA A 51 -1.04 2.31 17.49
CA ALA A 51 -2.42 2.33 18.00
C ALA A 51 -3.35 1.30 17.36
N LYS A 52 -2.98 0.72 16.20
CA LYS A 52 -3.87 -0.22 15.47
C LYS A 52 -3.18 -1.52 15.11
N LEU A 53 -2.14 -1.47 14.27
CA LEU A 53 -1.59 -2.70 13.69
C LEU A 53 -0.83 -3.54 14.71
N LEU A 54 0.02 -2.93 15.56
CA LEU A 54 0.76 -3.66 16.58
C LEU A 54 -0.17 -4.34 17.61
N PRO A 55 -1.15 -3.66 18.22
CA PRO A 55 -2.12 -4.32 19.10
C PRO A 55 -2.88 -5.45 18.42
N TYR A 56 -3.28 -5.26 17.16
CA TYR A 56 -3.95 -6.30 16.37
C TYR A 56 -3.06 -7.54 16.18
N LEU A 57 -1.80 -7.35 15.81
CA LEU A 57 -0.86 -8.46 15.60
C LEU A 57 -0.56 -9.23 16.89
N ARG A 58 -0.42 -8.51 18.02
CA ARG A 58 -0.26 -9.15 19.34
C ARG A 58 -1.47 -9.99 19.71
N ALA A 59 -2.68 -9.44 19.56
CA ALA A 59 -3.92 -10.16 19.84
C ALA A 59 -4.08 -11.39 18.93
N TRP A 60 -3.79 -11.22 17.64
CA TRP A 60 -3.83 -12.31 16.66
C TRP A 60 -2.86 -13.44 17.02
N HIS A 61 -1.63 -13.11 17.42
CA HIS A 61 -0.64 -14.09 17.88
C HIS A 61 -1.09 -14.83 19.14
N SER A 62 -1.57 -14.12 20.17
CA SER A 62 -2.02 -14.74 21.42
C SER A 62 -3.23 -15.66 21.22
N GLN A 63 -4.15 -15.30 20.32
CA GLN A 63 -5.27 -16.17 19.94
C GLN A 63 -4.78 -17.46 19.27
N TRP A 64 -3.84 -17.35 18.33
CA TRP A 64 -3.22 -18.52 17.71
C TRP A 64 -2.54 -19.43 18.74
N GLU A 65 -1.72 -18.88 19.64
CA GLU A 65 -1.05 -19.64 20.71
C GLU A 65 -2.03 -20.39 21.62
N SER A 66 -3.19 -19.79 21.93
CA SER A 66 -4.21 -20.46 22.75
C SER A 66 -4.91 -21.63 22.07
N GLN A 67 -4.91 -21.68 20.74
CA GLN A 67 -5.59 -22.71 19.95
C GLN A 67 -4.69 -23.91 19.65
N VAL A 68 -3.37 -23.70 19.60
CA VAL A 68 -2.39 -24.74 19.30
C VAL A 68 -1.80 -25.26 20.62
N ALA A 69 -1.95 -26.54 20.93
CA ALA A 69 -1.39 -27.18 22.13
C ALA A 69 0.17 -27.24 22.18
N ARG A 70 0.84 -26.45 21.33
CA ARG A 70 2.28 -26.25 21.32
C ARG A 70 2.52 -24.79 21.71
N LYS A 71 3.02 -24.56 22.93
CA LYS A 71 3.74 -23.31 23.23
C LYS A 71 4.90 -23.25 22.24
N GLU A 72 4.82 -22.36 21.25
CA GLU A 72 5.90 -22.18 20.29
C GLU A 72 7.16 -21.69 21.02
N GLU A 73 8.33 -22.03 20.46
CA GLU A 73 9.65 -21.53 20.90
C GLU A 73 9.83 -20.02 20.67
N HIS A 74 8.84 -19.35 20.08
CA HIS A 74 8.95 -18.01 19.51
C HIS A 74 7.81 -17.10 19.97
N PRO A 75 7.88 -16.54 21.20
CA PRO A 75 6.87 -15.59 21.66
C PRO A 75 6.86 -14.33 20.79
N PHE A 76 5.73 -13.62 20.76
CA PHE A 76 5.67 -12.32 20.10
C PHE A 76 6.69 -11.36 20.75
N PRO A 77 7.60 -10.72 19.98
CA PRO A 77 8.64 -9.86 20.53
C PRO A 77 8.09 -8.75 21.45
N ALA A 78 8.77 -8.52 22.58
CA ALA A 78 8.44 -7.40 23.46
C ALA A 78 8.61 -6.07 22.71
N ASP A 79 9.74 -5.91 22.04
CA ASP A 79 10.09 -4.77 21.20
C ASP A 79 10.10 -5.17 19.72
N VAL A 80 9.68 -4.25 18.86
CA VAL A 80 9.64 -4.46 17.41
C VAL A 80 10.45 -3.37 16.73
N ASP A 81 11.46 -3.78 15.96
CA ASP A 81 12.31 -2.85 15.23
C ASP A 81 11.54 -2.20 14.08
N ILE A 82 11.62 -0.87 13.99
CA ILE A 82 11.02 -0.08 12.92
C ILE A 82 12.14 0.52 12.07
N GLU A 83 12.14 0.20 10.78
CA GLU A 83 13.04 0.73 9.77
C GLU A 83 12.28 1.66 8.82
N TRP A 84 12.79 2.88 8.67
CA TRP A 84 12.25 3.85 7.71
C TRP A 84 12.95 3.70 6.36
N LEU A 85 12.18 3.29 5.35
CA LEU A 85 12.65 3.23 3.97
C LEU A 85 12.60 4.65 3.37
N MET A 86 13.77 5.26 3.29
CA MET A 86 13.96 6.62 2.77
C MET A 86 13.99 6.68 1.24
N SER A 87 14.09 5.52 0.60
CA SER A 87 14.23 5.39 -0.85
C SER A 87 13.44 4.18 -1.37
N PRO A 88 12.99 4.24 -2.63
CA PRO A 88 13.11 5.38 -3.54
C PRO A 88 12.01 6.43 -3.32
N MET A 89 12.33 7.71 -3.52
CA MET A 89 11.31 8.77 -3.57
C MET A 89 10.64 8.79 -4.93
N GLN A 90 9.37 9.22 -4.99
CA GLN A 90 8.70 9.38 -6.26
C GLN A 90 9.19 10.65 -7.00
N PRO A 91 9.26 10.63 -8.35
CA PRO A 91 9.79 11.75 -9.14
C PRO A 91 8.74 12.78 -9.61
N ASP A 92 7.45 12.56 -9.33
CA ASP A 92 6.35 13.31 -9.95
C ASP A 92 5.24 13.78 -9.01
N GLY A 93 5.26 13.42 -7.72
CA GLY A 93 4.24 13.80 -6.72
C GLY A 93 2.90 13.05 -6.77
N TYR A 94 2.66 12.23 -7.81
CA TYR A 94 1.37 11.55 -8.02
C TYR A 94 1.49 10.02 -8.06
N SER A 95 2.69 9.46 -7.94
CA SER A 95 2.96 8.03 -8.07
C SER A 95 2.89 7.23 -6.77
N ARG A 96 2.52 7.83 -5.64
CA ARG A 96 2.45 7.20 -4.31
C ARG A 96 1.95 5.74 -4.30
N ARG A 97 0.81 5.46 -4.97
CA ARG A 97 0.22 4.12 -5.06
C ARG A 97 1.10 3.12 -5.79
N VAL A 98 1.62 3.51 -6.95
CA VAL A 98 2.48 2.67 -7.80
C VAL A 98 3.79 2.36 -7.08
N MET A 99 4.36 3.37 -6.41
CA MET A 99 5.57 3.21 -5.61
C MET A 99 5.35 2.24 -4.44
N GLY A 100 4.22 2.34 -3.73
CA GLY A 100 3.86 1.41 -2.66
C GLY A 100 3.69 -0.03 -3.17
N ALA A 101 3.05 -0.22 -4.32
CA ALA A 101 2.91 -1.54 -4.94
C ALA A 101 4.26 -2.14 -5.37
N ALA A 102 5.13 -1.34 -6.00
CA ALA A 102 6.48 -1.77 -6.37
C ALA A 102 7.32 -2.13 -5.14
N MET A 103 7.23 -1.33 -4.07
CA MET A 103 7.89 -1.61 -2.81
C MET A 103 7.42 -2.94 -2.22
N ALA A 104 6.11 -3.15 -2.09
CA ALA A 104 5.55 -4.42 -1.61
C ALA A 104 6.03 -5.62 -2.46
N TYR A 105 5.99 -5.49 -3.78
CA TYR A 105 6.47 -6.52 -4.70
C TYR A 105 7.95 -6.87 -4.47
N SER A 106 8.78 -5.85 -4.22
CA SER A 106 10.22 -6.05 -3.96
C SER A 106 10.50 -6.83 -2.68
N PHE A 107 9.67 -6.68 -1.64
CA PHE A 107 9.76 -7.46 -0.41
C PHE A 107 9.37 -8.91 -0.64
N ILE A 108 8.28 -9.15 -1.37
CA ILE A 108 7.72 -10.48 -1.56
C ILE A 108 8.58 -11.31 -2.52
N TYR A 109 9.05 -10.70 -3.61
CA TYR A 109 9.67 -11.42 -4.73
C TYR A 109 11.08 -10.94 -5.10
N GLY A 110 11.42 -9.67 -4.83
CA GLY A 110 12.59 -9.00 -5.43
C GLY A 110 13.80 -8.81 -4.51
N GLY A 111 13.85 -9.46 -3.34
CA GLY A 111 14.99 -9.35 -2.41
C GLY A 111 15.29 -7.92 -1.93
N ARG A 112 14.27 -7.04 -1.94
CA ARG A 112 14.36 -5.60 -1.62
C ARG A 112 15.18 -4.75 -2.61
N GLY A 113 15.53 -5.25 -3.80
CA GLY A 113 16.33 -4.48 -4.77
C GLY A 113 15.75 -3.08 -5.09
N PHE A 114 14.43 -2.93 -5.05
CA PHE A 114 13.76 -1.65 -5.29
C PHE A 114 14.13 -0.55 -4.28
N THR A 115 14.54 -0.90 -3.05
CA THR A 115 14.87 0.11 -2.01
C THR A 115 16.11 0.92 -2.35
N VAL A 116 16.94 0.47 -3.30
CA VAL A 116 18.18 1.15 -3.71
C VAL A 116 18.14 1.71 -5.13
N ASP A 117 17.02 1.56 -5.84
CA ASP A 117 16.88 1.99 -7.23
C ASP A 117 16.76 3.52 -7.37
N ALA A 118 17.35 4.06 -8.42
CA ALA A 118 17.10 5.43 -8.85
C ALA A 118 15.84 5.49 -9.71
N ILE A 119 14.75 6.04 -9.17
CA ILE A 119 13.44 6.05 -9.85
C ILE A 119 13.21 7.35 -10.61
N THR A 120 13.23 7.24 -11.94
CA THR A 120 12.91 8.35 -12.86
C THR A 120 11.43 8.37 -13.24
N ARG A 121 10.99 9.46 -13.86
CA ARG A 121 9.61 9.57 -14.37
C ARG A 121 9.28 8.51 -15.41
N ASP A 122 10.24 8.11 -16.23
CA ASP A 122 10.02 7.08 -17.25
C ASP A 122 9.93 5.68 -16.65
N VAL A 123 10.73 5.40 -15.61
CA VAL A 123 10.59 4.16 -14.83
C VAL A 123 9.19 4.06 -14.22
N VAL A 124 8.66 5.15 -13.64
CA VAL A 124 7.28 5.19 -13.13
C VAL A 124 6.25 4.92 -14.23
N LYS A 125 6.42 5.46 -15.44
CA LYS A 125 5.51 5.18 -16.57
C LYS A 125 5.50 3.68 -16.89
N VAL A 126 6.68 3.05 -16.94
CA VAL A 126 6.80 1.60 -17.16
C VAL A 126 6.12 0.82 -16.04
N MET A 127 6.31 1.21 -14.77
CA MET A 127 5.62 0.57 -13.64
C MET A 127 4.10 0.67 -13.75
N ARG A 128 3.58 1.85 -14.10
CA ARG A 128 2.14 2.06 -14.34
C ARG A 128 1.62 1.17 -15.45
N LEU A 129 2.33 1.09 -16.57
CA LEU A 129 1.96 0.23 -17.69
C LEU A 129 1.94 -1.24 -17.30
N ARG A 130 2.94 -1.71 -16.55
CA ARG A 130 2.98 -3.10 -16.05
C ARG A 130 1.83 -3.40 -15.09
N LEU A 131 1.55 -2.51 -14.14
CA LEU A 131 0.40 -2.64 -13.22
C LEU A 131 -0.92 -2.67 -13.98
N LEU A 132 -1.10 -1.76 -14.94
CA LEU A 132 -2.29 -1.71 -15.77
C LEU A 132 -2.44 -2.99 -16.60
N TRP A 133 -1.35 -3.49 -17.17
CA TRP A 133 -1.34 -4.75 -17.92
C TRP A 133 -1.78 -5.93 -17.04
N VAL A 134 -1.24 -6.05 -15.83
CA VAL A 134 -1.65 -7.09 -14.87
C VAL A 134 -3.13 -6.98 -14.52
N ILE A 135 -3.64 -5.76 -14.30
CA ILE A 135 -5.07 -5.55 -14.05
C ILE A 135 -5.88 -5.95 -15.27
N LEU A 136 -5.55 -5.48 -16.47
CA LEU A 136 -6.32 -5.75 -17.68
C LEU A 136 -6.34 -7.24 -18.05
N CYS A 137 -5.20 -7.91 -17.94
CA CYS A 137 -5.08 -9.32 -18.30
C CYS A 137 -5.51 -10.28 -17.19
N GLY A 138 -5.44 -9.86 -15.93
CA GLY A 138 -5.81 -10.68 -14.77
C GLY A 138 -7.24 -10.44 -14.28
N SER A 139 -7.90 -9.38 -14.73
CA SER A 139 -9.29 -9.12 -14.35
C SER A 139 -10.23 -9.90 -15.26
N HIS A 140 -11.02 -10.80 -14.69
CA HIS A 140 -12.23 -11.26 -15.34
C HIS A 140 -13.25 -10.13 -15.31
N VAL A 141 -13.54 -9.55 -16.48
CA VAL A 141 -14.65 -8.62 -16.63
C VAL A 141 -15.92 -9.45 -16.65
N GLU A 142 -16.58 -9.57 -15.50
CA GLU A 142 -17.93 -10.10 -15.48
C GLU A 142 -18.88 -9.08 -16.14
N PRO A 143 -19.81 -9.54 -17.00
CA PRO A 143 -20.82 -8.66 -17.55
C PRO A 143 -21.62 -8.07 -16.39
N ILE A 144 -21.49 -6.75 -16.22
CA ILE A 144 -22.24 -5.99 -15.21
C ILE A 144 -23.72 -6.19 -15.53
N GLU A 145 -24.53 -6.59 -14.54
CA GLU A 145 -25.98 -6.66 -14.69
C GLU A 145 -26.52 -5.35 -15.28
N GLU A 146 -27.49 -5.45 -16.19
CA GLU A 146 -28.02 -4.28 -16.92
C GLU A 146 -28.51 -3.18 -15.96
N SER A 147 -29.06 -3.58 -14.81
CA SER A 147 -29.45 -2.70 -13.69
C SER A 147 -28.27 -1.85 -13.17
N LEU A 148 -27.12 -2.48 -12.91
CA LEU A 148 -25.90 -1.83 -12.45
C LEU A 148 -25.26 -0.97 -13.55
N GLN A 149 -25.39 -1.35 -14.83
CA GLN A 149 -24.94 -0.51 -15.94
C GLN A 149 -25.77 0.78 -16.08
N ILE A 150 -27.09 0.67 -15.93
CA ILE A 150 -28.01 1.82 -15.94
C ILE A 150 -27.67 2.76 -14.78
N GLU A 151 -27.45 2.19 -13.59
CA GLU A 151 -27.12 2.96 -12.40
C GLU A 151 -25.74 3.63 -12.51
N ALA A 152 -24.72 2.93 -13.02
CA ALA A 152 -23.40 3.49 -13.28
C ALA A 152 -23.46 4.65 -14.29
N LYS A 153 -24.27 4.53 -15.36
CA LYS A 153 -24.51 5.62 -16.32
C LYS A 153 -25.22 6.81 -15.66
N ARG A 154 -26.18 6.57 -14.77
CA ARG A 154 -26.90 7.62 -14.02
C ARG A 154 -25.94 8.38 -13.11
N ILE A 155 -25.13 7.67 -12.33
CA ILE A 155 -24.11 8.23 -11.44
C ILE A 155 -23.07 9.01 -12.26
N GLY A 156 -22.60 8.46 -13.39
CA GLY A 156 -21.67 9.14 -14.29
C GLY A 156 -22.21 10.49 -14.76
N LYS A 157 -23.48 10.56 -15.19
CA LYS A 157 -24.15 11.81 -15.56
C LYS A 157 -24.21 12.81 -14.40
N GLN A 158 -24.50 12.35 -13.18
CA GLN A 158 -24.54 13.21 -11.99
C GLN A 158 -23.16 13.78 -11.65
N ILE A 159 -22.11 12.97 -11.71
CA ILE A 159 -20.73 13.40 -11.50
C ILE A 159 -20.33 14.41 -12.58
N THR A 160 -20.60 14.13 -13.86
CA THR A 160 -20.32 15.08 -14.95
C THR A 160 -21.12 16.38 -14.79
N ALA A 161 -22.36 16.34 -14.32
CA ALA A 161 -23.13 17.56 -14.06
C ALA A 161 -22.59 18.38 -12.88
N ALA A 162 -22.15 17.70 -11.81
CA ALA A 162 -21.60 18.32 -10.62
C ALA A 162 -20.22 18.95 -10.87
N PHE A 163 -19.38 18.32 -11.69
CA PHE A 163 -17.97 18.70 -11.87
C PHE A 163 -17.63 19.24 -13.26
N GLY A 164 -18.49 19.04 -14.27
CA GLY A 164 -18.23 19.42 -15.67
C GLY A 164 -18.37 20.91 -15.98
N LYS A 165 -19.00 21.70 -15.10
CA LYS A 165 -19.21 23.15 -15.31
C LYS A 165 -17.95 24.01 -15.07
N GLY A 166 -16.83 23.42 -14.66
CA GLY A 166 -15.56 24.14 -14.40
C GLY A 166 -14.67 24.36 -15.63
N SER A 167 -14.94 23.74 -16.77
CA SER A 167 -14.09 23.89 -17.97
C SER A 167 -14.51 25.11 -18.80
N LYS A 168 -14.26 26.33 -18.31
CA LYS A 168 -14.17 27.48 -19.21
C LYS A 168 -12.97 27.23 -20.12
N LYS A 169 -13.27 26.90 -21.39
CA LYS A 169 -12.36 26.97 -22.53
C LYS A 169 -11.61 28.30 -22.49
N ILE A 170 -10.33 28.27 -22.09
CA ILE A 170 -9.40 29.36 -22.38
C ILE A 170 -8.99 29.11 -23.84
N TRP A 171 -9.63 29.81 -24.77
CA TRP A 171 -9.11 29.94 -26.13
C TRP A 171 -8.23 31.19 -26.16
N ASN A 172 -7.11 31.07 -26.88
CA ASN A 172 -6.08 32.08 -27.10
C ASN A 172 -6.65 33.44 -27.49
#